data_AF-A0A966U1P2-F1
#
_entry.id   AF-A0A966U1P2-F1
#
_cell.length_a   1.000
_cell.length_b   1.000
_cell.length_c   1.000
_cell.angle_alpha   90.00
_cell.angle_beta   90.00
_cell.angle_gamma   90.00
#
_symmetry.space_group_name_H-M   'P 1'
#
loop_
_entity.id
_entity.type
_entity.pdbx_description
1 polymer ?
#
loop_
_entity_poly.entity_id
_entity_poly.type
_entity_poly.pdbx_seq_one_letter_code
_entity_poly.pdbx_strand_id
1 'polypeptide(L)'
;DVFLRAEREYSAHNFEFADIALLKRQFEEAEQECAALVGKGLALPAYDHCIKASHRFNLLDARGAISVTERAAYIGRVRTLAKACCESWLAPAA
;
A
#
# COMPACT_ATOMS: atom_id res chain seq x y z
N ASP A 1 -16.61 -21.40 13.28
CA ASP A 1 -15.92 -22.35 12.36
C ASP A 1 -15.38 -21.69 11.09
N VAL A 2 -16.17 -20.87 10.39
CA VAL A 2 -15.83 -20.27 9.09
C VAL A 2 -14.48 -19.52 9.05
N PHE A 3 -14.20 -18.64 10.03
CA PHE A 3 -13.00 -17.78 10.00
C PHE A 3 -11.80 -18.31 10.80
N LEU A 4 -11.99 -19.33 11.64
CA LEU A 4 -10.94 -19.80 12.55
C LEU A 4 -9.68 -20.26 11.79
N ARG A 5 -9.88 -20.93 10.66
CA ARG A 5 -8.77 -21.37 9.81
C ARG A 5 -8.07 -20.18 9.15
N ALA A 6 -8.84 -19.26 8.57
CA ALA A 6 -8.30 -18.08 7.90
C ALA A 6 -7.47 -17.23 8.87
N GLU A 7 -7.98 -16.95 10.08
CA GLU A 7 -7.26 -16.16 11.09
C GLU A 7 -5.92 -16.80 11.48
N ARG A 8 -5.87 -18.13 11.63
CA ARG A 8 -4.62 -18.85 11.91
C ARG A 8 -3.63 -18.72 10.76
N GLU A 9 -4.08 -18.96 9.53
CA GLU A 9 -3.22 -18.92 8.33
C GLU A 9 -2.71 -17.50 8.04
N TYR A 10 -3.58 -16.49 8.11
CA TYR A 10 -3.20 -15.09 7.90
C TYR A 10 -2.31 -14.57 9.02
N SER A 11 -2.52 -14.94 10.28
CA SER A 11 -1.63 -14.54 11.37
C SER A 11 -0.22 -15.09 11.15
N ALA A 12 -0.10 -16.40 10.86
CA ALA A 12 1.19 -17.01 10.55
C ALA A 12 1.87 -16.31 9.35
N HIS A 13 1.13 -16.04 8.28
CA HIS A 13 1.67 -15.30 7.14
C HIS A 13 2.14 -13.89 7.54
N ASN A 14 1.26 -13.08 8.13
CA ASN A 14 1.51 -11.66 8.39
C ASN A 14 2.62 -11.43 9.42
N PHE A 15 2.76 -12.31 10.43
CA PHE A 15 3.71 -12.13 11.52
C PHE A 15 5.02 -12.90 11.33
N GLU A 16 5.00 -14.02 10.61
CA GLU A 16 6.16 -14.93 10.56
C GLU A 16 6.71 -15.11 9.14
N PHE A 17 5.84 -15.36 8.15
CA PHE A 17 6.28 -15.89 6.85
C PHE A 17 6.28 -14.90 5.68
N ALA A 18 5.63 -13.74 5.79
CA ALA A 18 5.60 -12.78 4.68
C ALA A 18 7.01 -12.28 4.35
N ASP A 19 7.37 -12.34 3.06
CA ASP A 19 8.69 -11.96 2.55
C ASP A 19 8.83 -10.44 2.53
N ILE A 20 9.68 -9.93 3.43
CA ILE A 20 9.94 -8.51 3.62
C ILE A 20 10.51 -7.86 2.35
N ALA A 21 11.42 -8.52 1.65
CA ALA A 21 12.08 -7.95 0.47
C ALA A 21 11.09 -7.85 -0.70
N LEU A 22 10.24 -8.86 -0.87
CA LEU A 22 9.15 -8.83 -1.84
C LEU A 22 8.14 -7.72 -1.51
N LEU A 23 7.71 -7.61 -0.25
CA LEU A 23 6.74 -6.60 0.17
C LEU A 23 7.26 -5.17 -0.02
N LYS A 24 8.55 -4.91 0.27
CA LYS A 24 9.18 -3.59 0.01
C LYS A 24 9.15 -3.24 -1.47
N ARG A 25 9.53 -4.17 -2.34
CA ARG A 25 9.50 -3.98 -3.79
C ARG A 25 8.08 -3.73 -4.30
N GLN A 26 7.11 -4.52 -3.84
CA GLN A 26 5.71 -4.35 -4.23
C GLN A 26 5.12 -3.02 -3.75
N PHE A 27 5.57 -2.51 -2.60
CA PHE A 27 5.21 -1.17 -2.16
C PHE A 27 5.73 -0.12 -3.16
N GLU A 28 7.02 -0.19 -3.53
CA GLU A 28 7.65 0.75 -4.46
C GLU A 28 7.03 0.70 -5.85
N GLU A 29 6.76 -0.50 -6.38
CA GLU A 29 6.08 -0.70 -7.66
C GLU A 29 4.66 -0.12 -7.63
N ALA A 30 3.91 -0.33 -6.55
CA ALA A 30 2.57 0.23 -6.40
C ALA A 30 2.60 1.78 -6.29
N GLU A 31 3.56 2.33 -5.57
CA GLU A 31 3.76 3.78 -5.48
C GLU A 31 4.08 4.41 -6.84
N GLN A 32 4.99 3.81 -7.60
CA GLN A 32 5.38 4.27 -8.94
C GLN A 32 4.21 4.24 -9.92
N GLU A 33 3.48 3.12 -9.96
CA GLU A 33 2.32 2.99 -10.86
C GLU A 33 1.19 3.95 -10.48
N CYS A 34 0.94 4.15 -9.18
CA CYS A 34 -0.02 5.15 -8.71
C CYS A 34 0.33 6.56 -9.23
N ALA A 35 1.60 6.97 -9.09
CA ALA A 35 2.06 8.28 -9.56
C ALA A 35 1.97 8.40 -11.09
N ALA A 36 2.32 7.35 -11.83
CA ALA A 36 2.23 7.33 -13.30
C ALA A 36 0.79 7.49 -13.80
N LEU A 37 -0.17 6.83 -13.14
CA LEU A 37 -1.59 6.92 -13.48
C LEU A 37 -2.20 8.28 -13.11
N VAL A 38 -1.81 8.86 -11.97
CA VAL A 38 -2.15 10.25 -11.61
C VAL A 38 -1.66 11.22 -12.70
N GLY A 39 -0.43 11.06 -13.20
CA GLY A 39 0.11 11.89 -14.28
C GLY A 39 -0.66 11.79 -15.60
N LYS A 40 -1.49 10.76 -15.76
CA LYS A 40 -2.37 10.54 -16.93
C LYS A 40 -3.84 10.93 -16.65
N GLY A 41 -4.15 11.47 -15.47
CA GLY A 41 -5.53 11.78 -15.07
C GLY A 41 -6.40 10.54 -14.78
N LEU A 42 -5.80 9.36 -14.61
CA LEU A 42 -6.52 8.10 -14.39
C LEU A 42 -6.69 7.84 -12.89
N ALA A 43 -7.52 8.64 -12.21
CA ALA A 43 -7.63 8.66 -10.75
C ALA A 43 -8.08 7.34 -10.12
N LEU A 44 -9.08 6.67 -10.72
CA LEU A 44 -9.63 5.41 -10.17
C LEU A 44 -8.59 4.27 -10.16
N PRO A 45 -7.92 3.93 -11.28
CA PRO A 45 -6.88 2.90 -11.25
C PRO A 45 -5.65 3.35 -10.45
N ALA A 46 -5.35 4.65 -10.38
CA ALA A 46 -4.30 5.14 -9.46
C ALA A 46 -4.65 4.81 -8.00
N TYR A 47 -5.91 4.99 -7.61
CA TYR A 47 -6.36 4.70 -6.25
C TYR A 47 -6.27 3.22 -5.88
N ASP A 48 -6.50 2.30 -6.82
CA ASP A 48 -6.24 0.85 -6.59
C ASP A 48 -4.77 0.59 -6.23
N HIS A 49 -3.84 1.29 -6.89
CA HIS A 49 -2.41 1.19 -6.56
C HIS A 49 -2.06 1.84 -5.22
N CYS A 50 -2.71 2.95 -4.86
CA CYS A 50 -2.61 3.53 -3.52
C CYS A 50 -3.05 2.53 -2.43
N ILE A 51 -4.16 1.81 -2.63
CA ILE A 51 -4.63 0.78 -1.69
C ILE A 51 -3.64 -0.38 -1.60
N LYS A 52 -3.09 -0.84 -2.74
CA LYS A 52 -2.04 -1.88 -2.75
C LYS A 52 -0.83 -1.44 -1.92
N ALA A 53 -0.32 -0.22 -2.13
CA ALA A 53 0.79 0.33 -1.35
C ALA A 53 0.47 0.36 0.16
N SER A 54 -0.73 0.86 0.53
CA SER A 54 -1.18 0.87 1.92
C SER A 54 -1.22 -0.53 2.54
N HIS A 55 -1.73 -1.52 1.82
CA HIS A 55 -1.79 -2.88 2.32
C HIS A 55 -0.39 -3.52 2.46
N ARG A 56 0.52 -3.28 1.50
CA ARG A 56 1.92 -3.75 1.61
C ARG A 56 2.64 -3.14 2.81
N PHE A 57 2.41 -1.85 3.08
CA PHE A 57 2.90 -1.21 4.30
C PHE A 57 2.38 -1.92 5.57
N ASN A 58 1.08 -2.22 5.65
CA ASN A 58 0.52 -2.91 6.83
C ASN A 58 1.17 -4.28 7.07
N LEU A 59 1.46 -5.04 6.00
CA LEU A 59 2.15 -6.33 6.13
C LEU A 59 3.60 -6.16 6.58
N LEU A 60 4.32 -5.16 6.06
CA LEU A 60 5.67 -4.84 6.52
C LEU A 60 5.68 -4.42 8.00
N ASP A 61 4.69 -3.66 8.44
CA ASP A 61 4.53 -3.23 9.82
C ASP A 61 4.22 -4.43 10.74
N ALA A 62 3.32 -5.33 10.32
CA ALA A 62 3.02 -6.57 11.04
C ALA A 62 4.23 -7.49 11.16
N ARG A 63 5.09 -7.57 10.11
CA ARG A 63 6.35 -8.32 10.15
C ARG A 63 7.40 -7.71 11.08
N GLY A 64 7.17 -6.54 11.66
CA GLY A 64 8.15 -5.82 12.46
C GLY A 64 9.35 -5.35 11.64
N ALA A 65 9.19 -5.22 10.32
CA ALA A 65 10.27 -4.89 9.39
C ALA A 65 10.52 -3.38 9.24
N ILE A 66 9.75 -2.55 9.95
CA ILE A 66 9.72 -1.09 9.87
C ILE A 66 9.93 -0.52 11.28
N SER A 67 10.94 0.32 11.46
CA SER A 67 11.16 1.08 12.69
C SER A 67 10.11 2.19 12.88
N VAL A 68 10.01 2.76 14.08
CA VAL A 68 9.08 3.86 14.36
C VAL A 68 9.28 5.05 13.40
N THR A 69 10.54 5.39 13.09
CA THR A 69 10.88 6.46 12.15
C THR A 69 10.47 6.11 10.72
N GLU A 70 10.75 4.89 10.27
CA GLU A 70 10.34 4.44 8.94
C GLU A 70 8.80 4.39 8.83
N ARG A 71 8.09 4.00 9.89
CA ARG A 71 6.63 3.95 9.90
C ARG A 71 6.03 5.31 9.57
N ALA A 72 6.53 6.38 10.19
CA ALA A 72 6.08 7.74 9.88
C ALA A 72 6.34 8.12 8.41
N ALA A 73 7.48 7.69 7.84
CA ALA A 73 7.81 7.93 6.43
C ALA A 73 6.87 7.18 5.47
N TYR A 74 6.59 5.89 5.71
CA TYR A 74 5.63 5.12 4.90
C TYR A 74 4.22 5.70 4.97
N ILE A 75 3.75 6.11 6.15
CA ILE A 75 2.44 6.79 6.30
C ILE A 75 2.42 8.09 5.48
N GLY A 76 3.50 8.86 5.50
CA GLY A 76 3.66 10.06 4.68
C GLY A 76 3.53 9.76 3.18
N ARG A 77 4.22 8.72 2.69
CA ARG A 77 4.17 8.28 1.29
C ARG A 77 2.76 7.87 0.87
N VAL A 78 2.09 7.00 1.63
CA VAL A 78 0.70 6.58 1.34
C VAL A 78 -0.26 7.77 1.35
N ARG A 79 -0.10 8.72 2.29
CA ARG A 79 -0.91 9.94 2.34
C ARG A 79 -0.72 10.79 1.09
N THR A 80 0.52 10.94 0.61
CA THR A 80 0.83 11.67 -0.63
C THR A 80 0.13 11.04 -1.83
N LEU A 81 0.17 9.71 -1.96
CA LEU A 81 -0.53 8.99 -3.03
C LEU A 81 -2.05 9.22 -2.98
N ALA A 82 -2.66 9.02 -1.80
CA ALA A 82 -4.10 9.20 -1.62
C ALA A 82 -4.54 10.63 -1.98
N LYS A 83 -3.77 11.63 -1.53
CA LYS A 83 -4.02 13.04 -1.86
C LYS A 83 -3.96 13.27 -3.37
N ALA A 84 -2.92 12.77 -4.03
CA ALA A 84 -2.75 12.92 -5.48
C ALA A 84 -3.88 12.25 -6.28
N CYS A 85 -4.36 11.09 -5.84
CA CYS A 85 -5.54 10.45 -6.43
C CYS A 85 -6.80 11.31 -6.29
N CYS A 86 -7.04 11.90 -5.11
CA CYS A 86 -8.17 12.80 -4.90
C CYS A 86 -8.08 14.07 -5.75
N GLU A 87 -6.89 14.68 -5.84
CA GLU A 87 -6.66 15.86 -6.69
C GLU A 87 -6.89 15.53 -8.17
N SER A 88 -6.40 14.37 -8.64
CA SER A 88 -6.65 13.88 -10.01
C SER A 88 -8.13 13.59 -10.28
N TRP A 89 -8.89 13.15 -9.28
CA TRP A 89 -10.33 12.88 -9.41
C TRP A 89 -11.15 14.18 -9.52
N LEU A 90 -10.75 15.20 -8.77
CA LEU A 90 -11.42 16.51 -8.77
C LEU A 90 -11.05 17.37 -9.99
N ALA A 91 -9.94 17.05 -10.65
CA ALA A 91 -9.55 17.72 -11.88
C ALA A 91 -10.64 17.52 -12.97
N PRO A 92 -10.91 18.54 -13.80
CA PRO A 92 -11.76 18.36 -14.97
C PRO A 92 -11.25 17.19 -15.82
N ALA A 93 -12.15 16.35 -16.31
CA ALA A 93 -11.78 15.30 -17.26
C ALA A 93 -11.05 15.94 -18.45
N ALA A 94 -9.89 15.38 -18.78
CA ALA A 94 -9.12 15.80 -19.94
C ALA A 94 -9.88 15.57 -21.26
#